data_AF-A0A549TB70-F1
#
_entry.id   AF-A0A549TB70-F1
#
_cell.length_a   1.000
_cell.length_b   1.000
_cell.length_c   1.000
_cell.angle_alpha   90.00
_cell.angle_beta   90.00
_cell.angle_gamma   90.00
#
_symmetry.space_group_name_H-M   'P 1'
#
loop_
_entity.id
_entity.type
_entity.pdbx_description
1 polymer ?
#
loop_
_entity_poly.entity_id
_entity_poly.type
_entity_poly.pdbx_seq_one_letter_code
_entity_poly.pdbx_strand_id
1 'polypeptide(L)'
;MRKIEDDIRPWSGERKAIGQELFRMLDKHVRDVSTRCYKHFDSSTTVLADDVVARERVKFQHLCEGDFSSRYFATQAPVIRSIAEKTGFTDFIVKAASIYAAEWTLTVMRETSWSPRKRETYVRSILESIFTDIAVAVHVLVEDINAETRQQQEEFERQRSADAAADASAMQVMGQALNALADGNLSIRMSEPLPEKNEGARRDFNRATEALDSVMTTIVHTVADLRTVVEEVSSASEDLSRRTEQQAQALEETATALRELTATVQKTSEGAATASRVATFTKDEVSRTGQIMIEAEQAMGKIATSSQEIARIVSVIDEIAFQTNLLALNAGVEAARAGDAGKGFAVVASEVRALAQRSAEAAKDIRSLISASSDQVKHGVVLVESTSQTLSGIVRKVSEIDEVIAAIANSAREQASGIQDINESVAQMDRATQENAAMVEESTAATTTMRSKSRQLSDLVGDFRLTDDRREEYLPRTPRRAA
;
A
#
# COMPACT_ATOMS: atom_id res chain seq x y z
N MET A 1 -75.60 19.08 29.36
CA MET A 1 -76.76 18.71 30.19
C MET A 1 -78.03 19.16 29.47
N ARG A 2 -79.21 18.59 29.75
CA ARG A 2 -80.47 19.23 29.32
C ARG A 2 -80.55 20.59 30.02
N LYS A 3 -81.12 21.60 29.36
CA LYS A 3 -81.30 22.90 30.02
C LYS A 3 -82.29 22.71 31.16
N ILE A 4 -81.94 23.17 32.36
CA ILE A 4 -82.88 23.14 33.49
C ILE A 4 -84.19 23.88 33.20
N GLU A 5 -84.18 24.83 32.25
CA GLU A 5 -85.36 25.52 31.73
C GLU A 5 -86.39 24.57 31.10
N ASP A 6 -85.95 23.42 30.59
CA ASP A 6 -86.82 22.41 29.98
C ASP A 6 -87.52 21.55 31.05
N ASP A 7 -86.93 21.43 32.23
CA ASP A 7 -87.39 20.57 33.34
C ASP A 7 -88.25 21.35 34.36
N ILE A 8 -88.08 22.68 34.46
CA ILE A 8 -88.85 23.54 35.37
C ILE A 8 -89.91 24.33 34.60
N ARG A 9 -91.18 23.99 34.80
CA ARG A 9 -92.32 24.67 34.14
C ARG A 9 -92.86 25.83 34.99
N PRO A 10 -93.11 27.02 34.39
CA PRO A 10 -93.78 28.11 35.09
C PRO A 10 -95.16 27.72 35.61
N TRP A 11 -95.57 28.29 36.75
CA TRP A 11 -96.89 28.01 37.30
C TRP A 11 -98.01 28.63 36.44
N SER A 12 -99.13 27.92 36.36
CA SER A 12 -100.33 28.32 35.62
C SER A 12 -101.61 28.09 36.42
N GLY A 13 -102.71 28.72 36.00
CA GLY A 13 -104.03 28.52 36.61
C GLY A 13 -104.10 28.98 38.07
N GLU A 14 -104.78 28.19 38.91
CA GLU A 14 -104.99 28.48 40.34
C GLU A 14 -103.69 28.70 41.11
N ARG A 15 -102.63 27.96 40.77
CA ARG A 15 -101.32 28.06 41.41
C ARG A 15 -100.67 29.43 41.20
N LYS A 16 -100.79 30.00 40.00
CA LYS A 16 -100.29 31.35 39.70
C LYS A 16 -101.10 32.43 40.42
N ALA A 17 -102.42 32.26 40.53
CA ALA A 17 -103.29 33.18 41.26
C ALA A 17 -102.96 33.22 42.75
N ILE A 18 -102.74 32.05 43.37
CA ILE A 18 -102.23 31.90 44.75
C ILE A 18 -100.90 32.64 44.91
N GLY A 19 -99.98 32.45 43.97
CA GLY A 19 -98.69 33.11 43.95
C GLY A 19 -98.73 34.64 43.88
N GLN A 20 -99.59 35.19 43.01
CA GLN A 20 -99.77 36.63 42.88
C GLN A 20 -100.41 37.26 44.11
N GLU A 21 -101.36 36.57 44.74
CA GLU A 21 -101.93 37.00 46.03
C GLU A 21 -100.85 36.98 47.12
N LEU A 22 -100.05 35.92 47.18
CA LEU A 22 -98.95 35.77 48.12
C LEU A 22 -97.93 36.90 47.99
N PHE A 23 -97.49 37.21 46.76
CA PHE A 23 -96.57 38.31 46.51
C PHE A 23 -97.14 39.65 46.99
N ARG A 24 -98.36 40.02 46.60
CA ARG A 24 -98.98 41.30 47.01
C ARG A 24 -99.02 41.49 48.52
N MET A 25 -99.22 40.42 49.27
CA MET A 25 -99.31 40.47 50.73
C MET A 25 -97.94 40.49 51.42
N LEU A 26 -96.98 39.76 50.88
CA LEU A 26 -95.65 39.58 51.48
C LEU A 26 -94.60 40.57 50.98
N ASP A 27 -94.87 41.28 49.89
CA ASP A 27 -93.94 42.25 49.29
C ASP A 27 -93.41 43.28 50.30
N LYS A 28 -94.28 43.73 51.22
CA LYS A 28 -93.92 44.64 52.32
C LYS A 28 -92.83 44.10 53.25
N HIS A 29 -92.62 42.78 53.28
CA HIS A 29 -91.64 42.09 54.14
C HIS A 29 -90.31 41.81 53.44
N VAL A 30 -90.19 42.01 52.12
CA VAL A 30 -88.98 41.68 51.36
C VAL A 30 -87.73 42.29 51.97
N ARG A 31 -87.75 43.59 52.29
CA ARG A 31 -86.58 44.27 52.89
C ARG A 31 -86.13 43.62 54.19
N ASP A 32 -87.08 43.34 55.08
CA ASP A 32 -86.83 42.82 56.41
C ASP A 32 -86.35 41.36 56.36
N VAL A 33 -87.02 40.53 55.56
CA VAL A 33 -86.63 39.13 55.33
C VAL A 33 -85.26 39.05 54.67
N SER A 34 -85.02 39.78 53.58
CA SER A 34 -83.71 39.80 52.92
C SER A 34 -82.63 40.31 53.86
N THR A 35 -82.88 41.34 54.67
CA THR A 35 -81.87 41.83 55.64
C THR A 35 -81.50 40.74 56.65
N ARG A 36 -82.47 39.96 57.15
CA ARG A 36 -82.17 38.82 58.03
C ARG A 36 -81.43 37.69 57.34
N CYS A 37 -81.77 37.38 56.10
CA CYS A 37 -81.06 36.37 55.30
C CYS A 37 -79.60 36.78 55.09
N TYR A 38 -79.36 38.03 54.67
CA TYR A 38 -78.00 38.54 54.47
C TYR A 38 -77.22 38.68 55.77
N LYS A 39 -77.87 39.00 56.90
CA LYS A 39 -77.23 39.04 58.22
C LYS A 39 -76.64 37.70 58.67
N HIS A 40 -77.17 36.58 58.16
CA HIS A 40 -76.58 35.27 58.42
C HIS A 40 -75.29 35.01 57.62
N PHE A 41 -75.07 35.72 56.52
CA PHE A 41 -73.80 35.70 55.77
C PHE A 41 -72.81 36.71 56.32
N ASP A 42 -73.31 37.90 56.64
CA ASP A 42 -72.54 39.01 57.16
C ASP A 42 -73.27 39.62 58.35
N SER A 43 -72.80 39.27 59.55
CA SER A 43 -73.39 39.70 60.82
C SER A 43 -73.36 41.21 61.02
N SER A 44 -72.55 41.94 60.24
CA SER A 44 -72.50 43.41 60.22
C SER A 44 -73.63 44.06 59.41
N THR A 45 -74.37 43.27 58.62
CA THR A 45 -75.50 43.75 57.83
C THR A 45 -76.63 44.24 58.73
N THR A 46 -76.86 45.54 58.74
CA THR A 46 -77.93 46.20 59.50
C THR A 46 -79.04 46.76 58.60
N VAL A 47 -78.69 47.23 57.41
CA VAL A 47 -79.63 47.69 56.38
C VAL A 47 -79.11 47.27 55.00
N LEU A 48 -79.96 46.68 54.17
CA LEU A 48 -79.64 46.39 52.78
C LEU A 48 -79.79 47.63 51.90
N ALA A 49 -78.85 47.81 50.98
CA ALA A 49 -78.90 48.85 49.95
C ALA A 49 -80.16 48.68 49.06
N ASP A 50 -80.73 49.81 48.61
CA ASP A 50 -82.02 49.81 47.91
C ASP A 50 -81.99 49.04 46.58
N ASP A 51 -80.84 48.99 45.92
CA ASP A 51 -80.64 48.20 44.70
C ASP A 51 -80.66 46.69 44.98
N VAL A 52 -80.09 46.24 46.10
CA VAL A 52 -80.13 44.85 46.55
C VAL A 52 -81.57 44.47 46.90
N VAL A 53 -82.28 45.33 47.64
CA VAL A 53 -83.69 45.09 47.99
C VAL A 53 -84.56 45.07 46.74
N ALA A 54 -84.31 45.92 45.75
CA ALA A 54 -85.03 45.90 44.48
C ALA A 54 -84.80 44.58 43.71
N ARG A 55 -83.55 44.08 43.67
CA ARG A 55 -83.25 42.77 43.05
C ARG A 55 -83.91 41.61 43.80
N GLU A 56 -83.83 41.61 45.12
CA GLU A 56 -84.48 40.61 45.97
C GLU A 56 -86.00 40.63 45.84
N ARG A 57 -86.61 41.81 45.68
CA ARG A 57 -88.04 41.96 45.41
C ARG A 57 -88.43 41.34 44.08
N VAL A 58 -87.64 41.58 43.03
CA VAL A 58 -87.88 40.97 41.70
C VAL A 58 -87.70 39.45 41.77
N LYS A 59 -86.65 38.95 42.43
CA LYS A 59 -86.46 37.52 42.67
C LYS A 59 -87.66 36.94 43.40
N PHE A 60 -88.05 37.55 44.52
CA PHE A 60 -89.16 37.11 45.34
C PHE A 60 -90.50 37.11 44.58
N GLN A 61 -90.71 38.10 43.71
CA GLN A 61 -91.86 38.13 42.80
C GLN A 61 -91.89 36.92 41.89
N HIS A 62 -90.77 36.60 41.22
CA HIS A 62 -90.67 35.43 40.37
C HIS A 62 -90.91 34.12 41.13
N LEU A 63 -90.39 34.01 42.35
CA LEU A 63 -90.63 32.86 43.22
C LEU A 63 -92.12 32.71 43.57
N CYS A 64 -92.72 33.79 44.06
CA CYS A 64 -94.13 33.77 44.45
C CYS A 64 -95.04 33.51 43.26
N GLU A 65 -94.81 34.14 42.11
CA GLU A 65 -95.63 33.92 40.91
C GLU A 65 -95.32 32.58 40.20
N GLY A 66 -94.28 31.87 40.62
CA GLY A 66 -93.77 30.67 39.96
C GLY A 66 -93.30 30.92 38.54
N ASP A 67 -92.81 32.13 38.25
CA ASP A 67 -92.28 32.53 36.95
C ASP A 67 -90.81 32.14 36.84
N PHE A 68 -90.58 30.85 36.56
CA PHE A 68 -89.28 30.29 36.23
C PHE A 68 -89.04 30.29 34.71
N SER A 69 -89.26 31.42 34.04
CA SER A 69 -88.97 31.57 32.61
C SER A 69 -87.46 31.70 32.34
N SER A 70 -87.00 31.54 31.09
CA SER A 70 -85.58 31.77 30.72
C SER A 70 -85.04 33.14 31.17
N ARG A 71 -85.93 34.14 31.35
CA ARG A 71 -85.59 35.45 31.92
C ARG A 71 -85.18 35.35 33.39
N TYR A 72 -85.86 34.52 34.19
CA TYR A 72 -85.49 34.23 35.57
C TYR A 72 -84.09 33.63 35.63
N PHE A 73 -83.84 32.60 34.82
CA PHE A 73 -82.55 31.91 34.73
C PHE A 73 -81.41 32.87 34.35
N ALA A 74 -81.60 33.66 33.29
CA ALA A 74 -80.60 34.65 32.84
C ALA A 74 -80.30 35.71 33.92
N THR A 75 -81.26 36.03 34.78
CA THR A 75 -81.09 37.01 35.86
C THR A 75 -80.45 36.40 37.10
N GLN A 76 -80.81 35.15 37.45
CA GLN A 76 -80.32 34.50 38.66
C GLN A 76 -78.93 33.86 38.47
N ALA A 77 -78.58 33.34 37.29
CA ALA A 77 -77.31 32.64 37.10
C ALA A 77 -76.07 33.50 37.46
N PRO A 78 -75.96 34.79 37.05
CA PRO A 78 -74.83 35.64 37.48
C PRO A 78 -74.82 35.89 38.98
N VAL A 79 -75.99 36.00 39.62
CA VAL A 79 -76.12 36.22 41.07
C VAL A 79 -75.70 34.98 41.83
N ILE A 80 -76.17 33.80 41.42
CA ILE A 80 -75.81 32.50 41.98
C ILE A 80 -74.29 32.31 41.90
N ARG A 81 -73.68 32.54 40.73
CA ARG A 81 -72.22 32.47 40.55
C ARG A 81 -71.48 33.41 41.48
N SER A 82 -71.88 34.68 41.52
CA SER A 82 -71.22 35.67 42.37
C SER A 82 -71.31 35.35 43.87
N ILE A 83 -72.44 34.81 44.33
CA ILE A 83 -72.58 34.39 45.73
C ILE A 83 -71.75 33.13 45.98
N ALA A 84 -71.84 32.12 45.11
CA ALA A 84 -71.09 30.88 45.24
C ALA A 84 -69.57 31.08 45.18
N GLU A 85 -69.07 32.01 44.37
CA GLU A 85 -67.65 32.43 44.37
C GLU A 85 -67.21 32.97 45.74
N LYS A 86 -68.09 33.72 46.41
CA LYS A 86 -67.78 34.35 47.70
C LYS A 86 -67.96 33.42 48.90
N THR A 87 -68.93 32.51 48.84
CA THR A 87 -69.30 31.65 49.98
C THR A 87 -68.84 30.21 49.82
N GLY A 88 -68.58 29.75 48.59
CA GLY A 88 -68.45 28.33 48.25
C GLY A 88 -69.81 27.65 47.99
N PHE A 89 -69.82 26.63 47.13
CA PHE A 89 -71.01 25.88 46.72
C PHE A 89 -71.79 25.30 47.91
N THR A 90 -71.09 24.65 48.84
CA THR A 90 -71.70 24.00 50.01
C THR A 90 -72.39 25.00 50.92
N ASP A 91 -71.75 26.13 51.20
CA ASP A 91 -72.28 27.17 52.08
C ASP A 91 -73.41 27.96 51.42
N PHE A 92 -73.40 28.14 50.11
CA PHE A 92 -74.53 28.72 49.37
C PHE A 92 -75.80 27.89 49.59
N ILE A 93 -75.73 26.56 49.44
CA ILE A 93 -76.89 25.67 49.61
C ILE A 93 -77.30 25.56 51.09
N VAL A 94 -76.33 25.28 51.97
CA VAL A 94 -76.61 24.95 53.37
C VAL A 94 -76.97 26.17 54.19
N LYS A 95 -76.41 27.34 53.88
CA LYS A 95 -76.68 28.57 54.63
C LYS A 95 -77.63 29.48 53.84
N ALA A 96 -77.38 29.79 52.57
CA ALA A 96 -78.10 30.91 51.91
C ALA A 96 -79.51 30.51 51.54
N ALA A 97 -79.60 29.42 50.80
CA ALA A 97 -80.86 28.85 50.37
C ALA A 97 -81.75 28.38 51.54
N SER A 98 -81.18 27.69 52.53
CA SER A 98 -81.94 27.15 53.67
C SER A 98 -82.52 28.25 54.56
N ILE A 99 -81.74 29.30 54.84
CA ILE A 99 -82.15 30.43 55.68
C ILE A 99 -83.19 31.27 54.94
N TYR A 100 -83.01 31.48 53.63
CA TYR A 100 -84.00 32.13 52.79
C TYR A 100 -85.35 31.40 52.82
N ALA A 101 -85.33 30.06 52.71
CA ALA A 101 -86.53 29.23 52.84
C ALA A 101 -87.17 29.36 54.23
N ALA A 102 -86.36 29.31 55.29
CA ALA A 102 -86.82 29.39 56.68
C ALA A 102 -87.46 30.76 57.00
N GLU A 103 -86.82 31.85 56.62
CA GLU A 103 -87.29 33.21 56.92
C GLU A 103 -88.61 33.55 56.22
N TRP A 104 -88.76 33.14 54.95
CA TRP A 104 -90.02 33.30 54.24
C TRP A 104 -91.12 32.41 54.83
N THR A 105 -90.80 31.17 55.20
CA THR A 105 -91.76 30.27 55.86
C THR A 105 -92.24 30.83 57.20
N LEU A 106 -91.33 31.33 58.03
CA LEU A 106 -91.66 31.96 59.31
C LEU A 106 -92.50 33.22 59.12
N THR A 107 -92.24 34.01 58.08
CA THR A 107 -93.02 35.21 57.75
C THR A 107 -94.46 34.85 57.40
N VAL A 108 -94.67 33.81 56.58
CA VAL A 108 -96.00 33.27 56.25
C VAL A 108 -96.70 32.71 57.51
N MET A 109 -95.96 32.06 58.42
CA MET A 109 -96.52 31.49 59.64
C MET A 109 -97.00 32.53 60.66
N ARG A 110 -96.38 33.72 60.69
CA ARG A 110 -96.75 34.82 61.59
C ARG A 110 -98.05 35.52 61.20
N GLU A 111 -98.58 35.26 60.00
CA GLU A 111 -99.83 35.85 59.53
C GLU A 111 -101.04 35.17 60.18
N THR A 112 -101.66 35.86 61.15
CA THR A 112 -102.76 35.33 61.99
C THR A 112 -104.14 35.54 61.37
N SER A 113 -104.26 36.35 60.32
CA SER A 113 -105.54 36.62 59.65
C SER A 113 -106.07 35.48 58.76
N TRP A 114 -105.29 34.41 58.56
CA TRP A 114 -105.65 33.30 57.68
C TRP A 114 -106.18 32.06 58.40
N SER A 115 -107.07 31.34 57.73
CA SER A 115 -107.47 30.00 58.16
C SER A 115 -106.27 29.03 58.07
N PRO A 116 -106.20 27.99 58.92
CA PRO A 116 -105.12 27.00 58.89
C PRO A 116 -104.89 26.39 57.50
N ARG A 117 -105.96 26.09 56.75
CA ARG A 117 -105.90 25.54 55.37
C ARG A 117 -105.28 26.53 54.37
N LYS A 118 -105.59 27.82 54.49
CA LYS A 118 -105.05 28.86 53.62
C LYS A 118 -103.55 29.07 53.89
N ARG A 119 -103.13 29.07 55.15
CA ARG A 119 -101.72 29.15 55.55
C ARG A 119 -100.89 27.97 55.05
N GLU A 120 -101.38 26.74 55.20
CA GLU A 120 -100.70 25.53 54.70
C GLU A 120 -100.45 25.62 53.18
N THR A 121 -101.45 26.07 52.43
CA THR A 121 -101.37 26.17 50.96
C THR A 121 -100.31 27.17 50.52
N TYR A 122 -100.20 28.32 51.19
CA TYR A 122 -99.17 29.31 50.87
C TYR A 122 -97.77 28.90 51.34
N VAL A 123 -97.63 28.27 52.50
CA VAL A 123 -96.33 27.73 52.95
C VAL A 123 -95.82 26.68 51.95
N ARG A 124 -96.70 25.78 51.50
CA ARG A 124 -96.37 24.80 50.47
C ARG A 124 -95.93 25.48 49.17
N SER A 125 -96.69 26.47 48.71
CA SER A 125 -96.38 27.21 47.48
C SER A 125 -95.02 27.92 47.55
N ILE A 126 -94.75 28.70 48.61
CA ILE A 126 -93.49 29.43 48.74
C ILE A 126 -92.30 28.48 48.86
N LEU A 127 -92.43 27.38 49.61
CA LEU A 127 -91.38 26.38 49.73
C LEU A 127 -91.10 25.70 48.38
N GLU A 128 -92.14 25.30 47.65
CA GLU A 128 -91.97 24.72 46.31
C GLU A 128 -91.20 25.66 45.38
N SER A 129 -91.51 26.97 45.40
CA SER A 129 -90.78 27.96 44.60
C SER A 129 -89.32 28.12 45.02
N ILE A 130 -89.05 28.17 46.33
CA ILE A 130 -87.69 28.34 46.85
C ILE A 130 -86.85 27.09 46.55
N PHE A 131 -87.40 25.88 46.73
CA PHE A 131 -86.69 24.65 46.34
C PHE A 131 -86.44 24.58 44.82
N THR A 132 -87.32 25.15 44.01
CA THR A 132 -87.10 25.28 42.57
C THR A 132 -85.92 26.21 42.28
N ASP A 133 -85.80 27.35 42.97
CA ASP A 133 -84.62 28.24 42.88
C ASP A 133 -83.31 27.57 43.31
N ILE A 134 -83.37 26.77 44.38
CA ILE A 134 -82.21 25.97 44.81
C ILE A 134 -81.78 25.00 43.71
N ALA A 135 -82.74 24.32 43.07
CA ALA A 135 -82.45 23.42 41.95
C ALA A 135 -81.78 24.18 40.77
N VAL A 136 -82.25 25.40 40.46
CA VAL A 136 -81.61 26.29 39.48
C VAL A 136 -80.15 26.55 39.86
N ALA A 137 -79.90 26.91 41.10
CA ALA A 137 -78.56 27.24 41.56
C ALA A 137 -77.61 26.05 41.55
N VAL A 138 -78.06 24.87 41.95
CA VAL A 138 -77.27 23.63 41.87
C VAL A 138 -76.88 23.34 40.41
N HIS A 139 -77.82 23.47 39.47
CA HIS A 139 -77.55 23.19 38.06
C HIS A 139 -76.50 24.12 37.47
N VAL A 140 -76.62 25.43 37.69
CA VAL A 140 -75.67 26.44 37.18
C VAL A 140 -74.26 26.15 37.67
N LEU A 141 -74.10 25.88 38.97
CA LEU A 141 -72.78 25.67 39.57
C LEU A 141 -72.16 24.32 39.16
N VAL A 142 -72.96 23.27 39.00
CA VAL A 142 -72.49 21.97 38.50
C VAL A 142 -72.07 22.05 37.03
N GLU A 143 -72.76 22.84 36.20
CA GLU A 143 -72.34 23.06 34.81
C GLU A 143 -70.98 23.74 34.70
N ASP A 144 -70.69 24.75 35.54
CA ASP A 144 -69.40 25.46 35.53
C ASP A 144 -68.24 24.53 35.96
N ILE A 145 -68.40 23.76 37.05
CA ILE A 145 -67.39 22.77 37.51
C ILE A 145 -67.08 21.73 36.42
N ASN A 146 -68.12 21.25 35.74
CA ASN A 146 -67.97 20.28 34.65
C ASN A 146 -67.34 20.90 33.38
N ALA A 147 -67.44 22.22 33.18
CA ALA A 147 -66.79 22.92 32.07
C ALA A 147 -65.28 23.07 32.30
N GLU A 148 -64.87 23.45 33.51
CA GLU A 148 -63.45 23.58 33.88
C GLU A 148 -62.70 22.24 33.78
N THR A 149 -63.32 21.16 34.28
CA THR A 149 -62.73 19.81 34.24
C THR A 149 -62.48 19.35 32.80
N ARG A 150 -63.43 19.61 31.89
CA ARG A 150 -63.30 19.27 30.47
C ARG A 150 -62.18 20.05 29.79
N GLN A 151 -62.04 21.35 30.06
CA GLN A 151 -60.96 22.16 29.49
C GLN A 151 -59.57 21.66 29.90
N GLN A 152 -59.39 21.28 31.17
CA GLN A 152 -58.11 20.73 31.65
C GLN A 152 -57.77 19.38 31.00
N GLN A 153 -58.77 18.51 30.84
CA GLN A 153 -58.59 17.22 30.17
C GLN A 153 -58.24 17.39 28.69
N GLU A 154 -58.94 18.26 27.97
CA GLU A 154 -58.66 18.57 26.57
C GLU A 154 -57.27 19.18 26.37
N GLU A 155 -56.80 20.04 27.27
CA GLU A 155 -55.45 20.61 27.22
C GLU A 155 -54.38 19.53 27.47
N PHE A 156 -54.56 18.69 28.49
CA PHE A 156 -53.65 17.59 28.78
C PHE A 156 -53.59 16.57 27.65
N GLU A 157 -54.73 16.21 27.06
CA GLU A 157 -54.80 15.33 25.89
C GLU A 157 -54.14 15.94 24.65
N ARG A 158 -54.33 17.25 24.40
CA ARG A 158 -53.64 17.97 23.32
C ARG A 158 -52.13 17.95 23.51
N GLN A 159 -51.65 18.25 24.71
CA GLN A 159 -50.21 18.24 25.00
C GLN A 159 -49.61 16.83 24.85
N ARG A 160 -50.27 15.81 25.41
CA ARG A 160 -49.84 14.41 25.26
C ARG A 160 -49.85 13.95 23.80
N SER A 161 -50.85 14.35 23.02
CA SER A 161 -50.93 14.03 21.58
C SER A 161 -49.83 14.73 20.79
N ALA A 162 -49.50 15.98 21.12
CA ALA A 162 -48.43 16.72 20.47
C ALA A 162 -47.05 16.10 20.79
N ASP A 163 -46.81 15.74 22.06
CA ASP A 163 -45.58 15.06 22.48
C ASP A 163 -45.44 13.68 21.83
N ALA A 164 -46.52 12.91 21.77
CA ALA A 164 -46.53 11.60 21.10
C ALA A 164 -46.30 11.70 19.58
N ALA A 165 -46.87 12.73 18.93
CA ALA A 165 -46.62 12.98 17.51
C ALA A 165 -45.17 13.40 17.24
N ALA A 166 -44.60 14.24 18.11
CA ALA A 166 -43.21 14.65 18.03
C ALA A 166 -42.25 13.46 18.23
N ASP A 167 -42.57 12.54 19.14
CA ASP A 167 -41.81 11.30 19.34
C ASP A 167 -41.91 10.34 18.16
N ALA A 168 -43.11 10.14 17.63
CA ALA A 168 -43.32 9.31 16.45
C ALA A 168 -42.53 9.85 15.25
N SER A 169 -42.55 11.17 15.04
CA SER A 169 -41.75 11.83 14.00
C SER A 169 -40.25 11.64 14.22
N ALA A 170 -39.76 11.83 15.46
CA ALA A 170 -38.35 11.64 15.78
C ALA A 170 -37.88 10.20 15.55
N MET A 171 -38.69 9.21 15.96
CA MET A 171 -38.42 7.80 15.70
C MET A 171 -38.43 7.47 14.20
N GLN A 172 -39.34 8.07 13.43
CA GLN A 172 -39.38 7.87 11.98
C GLN A 172 -38.12 8.42 11.29
N VAL A 173 -37.68 9.64 11.64
CA VAL A 173 -36.44 10.22 11.09
C VAL A 173 -35.23 9.37 11.47
N MET A 174 -35.15 8.92 12.72
CA MET A 174 -34.08 8.02 13.18
C MET A 174 -34.10 6.69 12.42
N GLY A 175 -35.27 6.09 12.24
CA GLY A 175 -35.43 4.84 11.49
C GLY A 175 -35.02 4.98 10.02
N GLN A 176 -35.38 6.09 9.37
CA GLN A 176 -34.94 6.39 8.01
C GLN A 176 -33.42 6.57 7.92
N ALA A 177 -32.82 7.28 8.87
CA ALA A 177 -31.37 7.49 8.92
C ALA A 177 -30.61 6.18 9.16
N LEU A 178 -31.11 5.30 10.04
CA LEU A 178 -30.55 3.97 10.28
C LEU A 178 -30.71 3.03 9.08
N ASN A 179 -31.85 3.07 8.38
CA ASN A 179 -32.03 2.30 7.15
C ASN A 179 -31.04 2.77 6.06
N ALA A 180 -30.89 4.09 5.88
CA ALA A 180 -29.91 4.63 4.95
C ALA A 180 -28.47 4.19 5.31
N LEU A 181 -28.12 4.18 6.59
CA LEU A 181 -26.83 3.68 7.07
C LEU A 181 -26.66 2.17 6.80
N ALA A 182 -27.70 1.36 7.02
CA ALA A 182 -27.69 -0.08 6.74
C ALA A 182 -27.56 -0.38 5.23
N ASP A 183 -28.11 0.48 4.37
CA ASP A 183 -27.95 0.45 2.91
C ASP A 183 -26.58 0.99 2.44
N GLY A 184 -25.65 1.27 3.36
CA GLY A 184 -24.29 1.73 3.04
C GLY A 184 -24.18 3.24 2.76
N ASN A 185 -25.22 4.04 2.98
CA ASN A 185 -25.15 5.49 2.78
C ASN A 185 -24.54 6.21 3.99
N LEU A 186 -23.22 6.41 3.95
CA LEU A 186 -22.47 7.17 4.97
C LEU A 186 -22.50 8.67 4.73
N SER A 187 -23.03 9.15 3.60
CA SER A 187 -23.21 10.58 3.34
C SER A 187 -24.47 11.18 4.00
N ILE A 188 -25.33 10.34 4.62
CA ILE A 188 -26.57 10.79 5.26
C ILE A 188 -26.28 11.57 6.55
N ARG A 189 -27.02 12.66 6.77
CA ARG A 189 -26.97 13.43 8.02
C ARG A 189 -28.38 13.80 8.43
N MET A 190 -28.65 13.74 9.73
CA MET A 190 -29.88 14.26 10.32
C MET A 190 -29.74 15.77 10.53
N SER A 191 -30.21 16.55 9.55
CA SER A 191 -30.14 18.02 9.53
C SER A 191 -31.29 18.70 10.26
N GLU A 192 -32.44 18.05 10.34
CA GLU A 192 -33.62 18.61 11.01
C GLU A 192 -33.49 18.49 12.54
N PRO A 193 -33.78 19.56 13.31
CA PRO A 193 -33.81 19.50 14.77
C PRO A 193 -34.91 18.54 15.25
N LEU A 194 -34.56 17.68 16.21
CA LEU A 194 -35.49 16.84 16.94
C LEU A 194 -35.92 17.53 18.24
N PRO A 195 -36.98 17.03 18.90
CA PRO A 195 -37.32 17.44 20.26
C PRO A 195 -36.09 17.32 21.19
N GLU A 196 -35.96 18.21 22.17
CA GLU A 196 -34.77 18.33 23.02
C GLU A 196 -34.31 17.00 23.63
N LYS A 197 -35.26 16.17 24.07
CA LYS A 197 -35.00 14.82 24.61
C LYS A 197 -34.36 13.84 23.62
N ASN A 198 -34.49 14.07 22.31
CA ASN A 198 -33.99 13.23 21.22
C ASN A 198 -32.78 13.85 20.48
N GLU A 199 -32.41 15.11 20.78
CA GLU A 199 -31.28 15.80 20.15
C GLU A 199 -29.93 15.10 20.41
N GLY A 200 -29.78 14.44 21.57
CA GLY A 200 -28.60 13.63 21.86
C GLY A 200 -28.39 12.52 20.82
N ALA A 201 -29.46 11.77 20.51
CA ALA A 201 -29.41 10.69 19.55
C ALA A 201 -29.09 11.18 18.12
N ARG A 202 -29.63 12.35 17.73
CA ARG A 202 -29.28 13.00 16.45
C ARG A 202 -27.79 13.31 16.34
N ARG A 203 -27.20 13.88 17.40
CA ARG A 203 -25.77 14.22 17.45
C ARG A 203 -24.90 12.98 17.43
N ASP A 204 -25.24 11.96 18.21
CA ASP A 204 -24.48 10.71 18.28
C ASP A 204 -24.53 9.93 16.95
N PHE A 205 -25.71 9.88 16.30
CA PHE A 205 -25.84 9.32 14.96
C PHE A 205 -24.93 10.04 13.96
N ASN A 206 -25.04 11.37 13.85
CA ASN A 206 -24.23 12.15 12.90
C ASN A 206 -22.72 11.98 13.16
N ARG A 207 -22.29 11.95 14.42
CA ARG A 207 -20.90 11.72 14.80
C ARG A 207 -20.41 10.32 14.40
N ALA A 208 -21.23 9.29 14.62
CA ALA A 208 -20.90 7.92 14.22
C ALA A 208 -20.79 7.78 12.70
N THR A 209 -21.75 8.35 11.96
CA THR A 209 -21.74 8.33 10.49
C THR A 209 -20.55 9.10 9.93
N GLU A 210 -20.20 10.25 10.51
CA GLU A 210 -19.01 11.03 10.11
C GLU A 210 -17.71 10.27 10.35
N ALA A 211 -17.58 9.59 11.49
CA ALA A 211 -16.41 8.77 11.78
C ALA A 211 -16.28 7.60 10.79
N LEU A 212 -17.38 6.91 10.47
CA LEU A 212 -17.39 5.82 9.48
C LEU A 212 -17.06 6.34 8.08
N ASP A 213 -17.65 7.45 7.65
CA ASP A 213 -17.39 8.10 6.36
C ASP A 213 -15.91 8.47 6.21
N SER A 214 -15.29 9.04 7.25
CA SER A 214 -13.87 9.37 7.27
C SER A 214 -12.96 8.14 7.17
N VAL A 215 -13.26 7.07 7.91
CA VAL A 215 -12.49 5.82 7.85
C VAL A 215 -12.60 5.19 6.47
N MET A 216 -13.81 5.10 5.91
CA MET A 216 -14.01 4.51 4.58
C MET A 216 -13.34 5.33 3.48
N THR A 217 -13.40 6.67 3.56
CA THR A 217 -12.67 7.56 2.65
C THR A 217 -11.16 7.29 2.70
N THR A 218 -10.60 7.11 3.91
CA THR A 218 -9.18 6.77 4.07
C THR A 218 -8.84 5.42 3.44
N ILE A 219 -9.73 4.43 3.56
CA ILE A 219 -9.55 3.12 2.93
C ILE A 219 -9.58 3.25 1.41
N VAL A 220 -10.50 4.04 0.82
CA VAL A 220 -10.53 4.30 -0.64
C VAL A 220 -9.19 4.83 -1.12
N HIS A 221 -8.65 5.86 -0.47
CA HIS A 221 -7.35 6.42 -0.83
C HIS A 221 -6.22 5.40 -0.69
N THR A 222 -6.20 4.65 0.40
CA THR A 222 -5.18 3.61 0.64
C THR A 222 -5.23 2.51 -0.42
N VAL A 223 -6.44 2.11 -0.85
CA VAL A 223 -6.62 1.12 -1.93
C VAL A 223 -6.16 1.68 -3.28
N ALA A 224 -6.42 2.96 -3.57
CA ALA A 224 -5.93 3.62 -4.77
C ALA A 224 -4.39 3.70 -4.80
N ASP A 225 -3.77 4.11 -3.69
CA ASP A 225 -2.31 4.13 -3.54
C ASP A 225 -1.71 2.73 -3.71
N LEU A 226 -2.35 1.71 -3.12
CA LEU A 226 -1.93 0.33 -3.26
C LEU A 226 -1.97 -0.14 -4.71
N ARG A 227 -2.95 0.28 -5.52
CA ARG A 227 -3.00 -0.05 -6.96
C ARG A 227 -1.80 0.53 -7.71
N THR A 228 -1.42 1.77 -7.41
CA THR A 228 -0.25 2.41 -8.00
C THR A 228 1.02 1.65 -7.65
N VAL A 229 1.22 1.32 -6.37
CA VAL A 229 2.39 0.55 -5.92
C VAL A 229 2.45 -0.84 -6.57
N VAL A 230 1.31 -1.54 -6.66
CA VAL A 230 1.23 -2.86 -7.32
C VAL A 230 1.62 -2.75 -8.80
N GLU A 231 1.24 -1.69 -9.50
CA GLU A 231 1.62 -1.51 -10.90
C GLU A 231 3.11 -1.18 -11.07
N GLU A 232 3.67 -0.36 -10.18
CA GLU A 232 5.11 -0.09 -10.14
C GLU A 232 5.93 -1.36 -9.89
N VAL A 233 5.51 -2.20 -8.92
CA VAL A 233 6.16 -3.48 -8.63
C VAL A 233 6.02 -4.45 -9.81
N SER A 234 4.87 -4.46 -10.49
CA SER A 234 4.65 -5.27 -11.71
C SER A 234 5.65 -4.87 -12.80
N SER A 235 5.76 -3.57 -13.08
CA SER A 235 6.69 -3.05 -14.09
C SER A 235 8.15 -3.30 -13.71
N ALA A 236 8.51 -3.16 -12.45
CA ALA A 236 9.86 -3.46 -11.96
C ALA A 236 10.20 -4.95 -12.07
N SER A 237 9.23 -5.83 -11.80
CA SER A 237 9.39 -7.28 -11.95
C SER A 237 9.57 -7.70 -13.40
N GLU A 238 8.82 -7.10 -14.33
CA GLU A 238 8.99 -7.31 -15.78
C GLU A 238 10.36 -6.81 -16.27
N ASP A 239 10.86 -5.69 -15.75
CA ASP A 239 12.19 -5.21 -16.09
C ASP A 239 13.29 -6.13 -15.57
N LEU A 240 13.16 -6.58 -14.32
CA LEU A 240 14.07 -7.54 -13.73
C LEU A 240 14.06 -8.85 -14.54
N SER A 241 12.90 -9.35 -14.94
CA SER A 241 12.75 -10.52 -15.82
C SER A 241 13.57 -10.40 -17.10
N ARG A 242 13.39 -9.30 -17.85
CA ARG A 242 14.14 -9.05 -19.10
C ARG A 242 15.65 -8.98 -18.86
N ARG A 243 16.08 -8.34 -17.78
CA ARG A 243 17.50 -8.25 -17.42
C ARG A 243 18.09 -9.60 -17.01
N THR A 244 17.32 -10.42 -16.29
CA THR A 244 17.71 -11.79 -15.92
C THR A 244 17.84 -12.68 -17.16
N GLU A 245 16.93 -12.57 -18.13
CA GLU A 245 17.04 -13.28 -19.41
C GLU A 245 18.28 -12.85 -20.22
N GLN A 246 18.52 -11.54 -20.33
CA GLN A 246 19.73 -11.01 -21.00
C GLN A 246 21.01 -11.47 -20.30
N GLN A 247 21.01 -11.49 -18.98
CA GLN A 247 22.14 -11.96 -18.19
C GLN A 247 22.38 -13.46 -18.37
N ALA A 248 21.32 -14.28 -18.46
CA ALA A 248 21.42 -15.70 -18.76
C ALA A 248 22.06 -15.94 -20.14
N GLN A 249 21.62 -15.19 -21.16
CA GLN A 249 22.23 -15.27 -22.50
C GLN A 249 23.72 -14.88 -22.47
N ALA A 250 24.07 -13.77 -21.80
CA ALA A 250 25.46 -13.32 -21.69
C ALA A 250 26.34 -14.33 -20.95
N LEU A 251 25.79 -15.02 -19.93
CA LEU A 251 26.48 -16.09 -19.22
C LEU A 251 26.71 -17.31 -20.12
N GLU A 252 25.76 -17.69 -20.96
CA GLU A 252 25.91 -18.80 -21.90
C GLU A 252 26.99 -18.53 -22.96
N GLU A 253 27.02 -17.30 -23.50
CA GLU A 253 28.07 -16.84 -24.42
C GLU A 253 29.44 -16.83 -23.73
N THR A 254 29.51 -16.32 -22.49
CA THR A 254 30.74 -16.28 -21.70
C THR A 254 31.25 -17.70 -21.38
N ALA A 255 30.37 -18.61 -20.98
CA ALA A 255 30.72 -20.00 -20.72
C ALA A 255 31.23 -20.71 -21.98
N THR A 256 30.67 -20.39 -23.14
CA THR A 256 31.15 -20.90 -24.43
C THR A 256 32.54 -20.37 -24.76
N ALA A 257 32.77 -19.06 -24.61
CA ALA A 257 34.08 -18.45 -24.80
C ALA A 257 35.14 -19.02 -23.84
N LEU A 258 34.76 -19.28 -22.58
CA LEU A 258 35.65 -19.90 -21.60
C LEU A 258 36.01 -21.35 -21.96
N ARG A 259 35.06 -22.13 -22.49
CA ARG A 259 35.36 -23.49 -23.00
C ARG A 259 36.37 -23.44 -24.14
N GLU A 260 36.23 -22.51 -25.07
CA GLU A 260 37.16 -22.34 -26.19
C GLU A 260 38.54 -21.85 -25.73
N LEU A 261 38.58 -20.90 -24.79
CA LEU A 261 39.83 -20.45 -24.16
C LEU A 261 40.54 -21.58 -23.41
N THR A 262 39.79 -22.37 -22.63
CA THR A 262 40.33 -23.54 -21.92
C THR A 262 40.97 -24.51 -22.89
N ALA A 263 40.29 -24.82 -24.01
CA ALA A 263 40.83 -25.70 -25.04
C ALA A 263 42.10 -25.12 -25.70
N THR A 264 42.13 -23.81 -25.93
CA THR A 264 43.29 -23.12 -26.53
C THR A 264 44.49 -23.11 -25.60
N VAL A 265 44.29 -22.85 -24.31
CA VAL A 265 45.34 -22.90 -23.29
C VAL A 265 45.89 -24.32 -23.13
N GLN A 266 45.01 -25.33 -23.10
CA GLN A 266 45.42 -26.74 -23.05
C GLN A 266 46.28 -27.12 -24.27
N LYS A 267 45.84 -26.75 -25.47
CA LYS A 267 46.60 -26.97 -26.71
C LYS A 267 47.95 -26.25 -26.70
N THR A 268 48.00 -25.04 -26.13
CA THR A 268 49.25 -24.28 -25.98
C THR A 268 50.22 -24.97 -25.03
N SER A 269 49.72 -25.49 -23.90
CA SER A 269 50.51 -26.29 -22.94
C SER A 269 51.09 -27.56 -23.58
N GLU A 270 50.27 -28.32 -24.32
CA GLU A 270 50.70 -29.52 -25.05
C GLU A 270 51.71 -29.20 -26.16
N GLY A 271 51.49 -28.09 -26.88
CA GLY A 271 52.40 -27.57 -27.89
C GLY A 271 53.76 -27.20 -27.30
N ALA A 272 53.77 -26.50 -26.16
CA ALA A 272 54.99 -26.16 -25.45
C ALA A 272 55.74 -27.40 -24.96
N ALA A 273 55.04 -28.38 -24.36
CA ALA A 273 55.66 -29.64 -23.94
C ALA A 273 56.28 -30.40 -25.13
N THR A 274 55.61 -30.41 -26.28
CA THR A 274 56.14 -31.02 -27.50
C THR A 274 57.35 -30.26 -28.04
N ALA A 275 57.30 -28.94 -28.07
CA ALA A 275 58.41 -28.10 -28.53
C ALA A 275 59.65 -28.25 -27.64
N SER A 276 59.51 -28.32 -26.31
CA SER A 276 60.65 -28.51 -25.39
C SER A 276 61.33 -29.86 -25.60
N ARG A 277 60.55 -30.92 -25.83
CA ARG A 277 61.10 -32.24 -26.19
C ARG A 277 61.88 -32.21 -27.50
N VAL A 278 61.38 -31.50 -28.52
CA VAL A 278 62.09 -31.33 -29.81
C VAL A 278 63.36 -30.51 -29.62
N ALA A 279 63.33 -29.43 -28.83
CA ALA A 279 64.50 -28.62 -28.52
C ALA A 279 65.56 -29.44 -27.79
N THR A 280 65.17 -30.24 -26.80
CA THR A 280 66.07 -31.15 -26.07
C THR A 280 66.72 -32.16 -27.01
N PHE A 281 65.93 -32.83 -27.84
CA PHE A 281 66.45 -33.78 -28.83
C PHE A 281 67.43 -33.10 -29.82
N THR A 282 67.09 -31.91 -30.29
CA THR A 282 67.94 -31.13 -31.21
C THR A 282 69.26 -30.73 -30.52
N LYS A 283 69.22 -30.33 -29.25
CA LYS A 283 70.40 -30.00 -28.46
C LYS A 283 71.35 -31.19 -28.34
N ASP A 284 70.82 -32.39 -28.10
CA ASP A 284 71.59 -33.63 -28.01
C ASP A 284 72.24 -33.98 -29.36
N GLU A 285 71.50 -33.83 -30.47
CA GLU A 285 72.00 -34.11 -31.81
C GLU A 285 73.10 -33.13 -32.24
N VAL A 286 72.94 -31.83 -31.96
CA VAL A 286 73.96 -30.82 -32.22
C VAL A 286 75.19 -31.05 -31.33
N SER A 287 75.02 -31.43 -30.07
CA SER A 287 76.14 -31.75 -29.16
C SER A 287 76.94 -32.94 -29.68
N ARG A 288 76.27 -34.00 -30.14
CA ARG A 288 76.92 -35.15 -30.78
C ARG A 288 77.65 -34.75 -32.06
N THR A 289 77.05 -33.88 -32.88
CA THR A 289 77.68 -33.37 -34.11
C THR A 289 78.92 -32.54 -33.79
N GLY A 290 78.88 -31.74 -32.71
CA GLY A 290 80.05 -31.02 -32.19
C GLY A 290 81.20 -31.96 -31.83
N GLN A 291 80.91 -33.09 -31.17
CA GLN A 291 81.92 -34.10 -30.85
C GLN A 291 82.58 -34.70 -32.11
N ILE A 292 81.77 -34.99 -33.15
CA ILE A 292 82.28 -35.48 -34.43
C ILE A 292 83.18 -34.44 -35.11
N MET A 293 82.85 -33.15 -35.02
CA MET A 293 83.71 -32.08 -35.57
C MET A 293 85.06 -31.99 -34.84
N ILE A 294 85.08 -32.17 -33.51
CA ILE A 294 86.33 -32.23 -32.74
C ILE A 294 87.21 -33.41 -33.21
N GLU A 295 86.60 -34.58 -33.46
CA GLU A 295 87.33 -35.73 -34.02
C GLU A 295 87.84 -35.47 -35.44
N ALA A 296 87.05 -34.80 -36.28
CA ALA A 296 87.45 -34.42 -37.64
C ALA A 296 88.61 -33.41 -37.65
N GLU A 297 88.59 -32.43 -36.74
CA GLU A 297 89.68 -31.47 -36.54
C GLU A 297 90.99 -32.18 -36.17
N GLN A 298 90.92 -33.11 -35.21
CA GLN A 298 92.07 -33.93 -34.81
C GLN A 298 92.61 -34.78 -35.97
N ALA A 299 91.73 -35.37 -36.79
CA ALA A 299 92.12 -36.16 -37.95
C ALA A 299 92.84 -35.29 -39.00
N MET A 300 92.31 -34.11 -39.31
CA MET A 300 92.95 -33.17 -40.23
C MET A 300 94.29 -32.65 -39.69
N GLY A 301 94.40 -32.40 -38.39
CA GLY A 301 95.66 -32.05 -37.73
C GLY A 301 96.73 -33.15 -37.85
N LYS A 302 96.34 -34.42 -37.74
CA LYS A 302 97.24 -35.57 -38.00
C LYS A 302 97.68 -35.64 -39.46
N ILE A 303 96.77 -35.40 -40.41
CA ILE A 303 97.09 -35.37 -41.85
C ILE A 303 98.06 -34.22 -42.16
N ALA A 304 97.85 -33.05 -41.56
CA ALA A 304 98.74 -31.89 -41.72
C ALA A 304 100.15 -32.21 -41.25
N THR A 305 100.28 -32.79 -40.05
CA THR A 305 101.56 -33.24 -39.49
C THR A 305 102.23 -34.30 -40.38
N SER A 306 101.47 -35.29 -40.84
CA SER A 306 101.98 -36.34 -41.73
C SER A 306 102.47 -35.79 -43.07
N SER A 307 101.77 -34.82 -43.66
CA SER A 307 102.19 -34.14 -44.90
C SER A 307 103.51 -33.40 -44.72
N GLN A 308 103.73 -32.81 -43.54
CA GLN A 308 104.94 -32.09 -43.20
C GLN A 308 106.15 -33.03 -43.03
N GLU A 309 105.93 -34.19 -42.41
CA GLU A 309 106.93 -35.28 -42.34
C GLU A 309 107.29 -35.80 -43.74
N ILE A 310 106.31 -36.05 -44.61
CA ILE A 310 106.58 -36.49 -45.98
C ILE A 310 107.36 -35.41 -46.76
N ALA A 311 107.02 -34.12 -46.61
CA ALA A 311 107.78 -33.02 -47.23
C ALA A 311 109.25 -33.01 -46.81
N ARG A 312 109.53 -33.34 -45.54
CA ARG A 312 110.89 -33.47 -45.01
C ARG A 312 111.62 -34.66 -45.64
N ILE A 313 110.97 -35.82 -45.72
CA ILE A 313 111.52 -37.02 -46.37
C ILE A 313 111.85 -36.76 -47.84
N VAL A 314 110.93 -36.13 -48.58
CA VAL A 314 111.14 -35.76 -49.99
C VAL A 314 112.33 -34.82 -50.16
N SER A 315 112.56 -33.93 -49.19
CA SER A 315 113.73 -33.05 -49.21
C SER A 315 115.04 -33.78 -48.97
N VAL A 316 115.05 -34.81 -48.13
CA VAL A 316 116.21 -35.71 -47.97
C VAL A 316 116.45 -36.52 -49.25
N ILE A 317 115.40 -36.98 -49.94
CA ILE A 317 115.52 -37.70 -51.21
C ILE A 317 116.15 -36.81 -52.30
N ASP A 318 115.71 -35.56 -52.40
CA ASP A 318 116.27 -34.56 -53.32
C ASP A 318 117.76 -34.30 -53.03
N GLU A 319 118.13 -34.22 -51.74
CA GLU A 319 119.53 -34.09 -51.32
C GLU A 319 120.37 -35.34 -51.69
N ILE A 320 119.84 -36.55 -51.47
CA ILE A 320 120.50 -37.80 -51.88
C ILE A 320 120.67 -37.85 -53.41
N ALA A 321 119.65 -37.45 -54.17
CA ALA A 321 119.73 -37.38 -55.63
C ALA A 321 120.81 -36.39 -56.09
N PHE A 322 120.90 -35.22 -55.45
CA PHE A 322 121.96 -34.24 -55.72
C PHE A 322 123.36 -34.79 -55.41
N GLN A 323 123.55 -35.41 -54.24
CA GLN A 323 124.81 -36.05 -53.85
C GLN A 323 125.19 -37.17 -54.82
N THR A 324 124.23 -37.99 -55.25
CA THR A 324 124.44 -39.08 -56.23
C THR A 324 124.84 -38.52 -57.59
N ASN A 325 124.23 -37.42 -58.04
CA ASN A 325 124.59 -36.73 -59.27
C ASN A 325 126.03 -36.17 -59.22
N LEU A 326 126.47 -35.64 -58.06
CA LEU A 326 127.86 -35.20 -57.86
C LEU A 326 128.86 -36.37 -57.82
N LEU A 327 128.52 -37.47 -57.14
CA LEU A 327 129.34 -38.68 -57.12
C LEU A 327 129.50 -39.28 -58.53
N ALA A 328 128.41 -39.36 -59.28
CA ALA A 328 128.40 -39.84 -60.66
C ALA A 328 129.21 -38.92 -61.59
N LEU A 329 129.15 -37.60 -61.39
CA LEU A 329 129.98 -36.64 -62.10
C LEU A 329 131.48 -36.89 -61.80
N ASN A 330 131.85 -37.02 -60.53
CA ASN A 330 133.23 -37.30 -60.12
C ASN A 330 133.74 -38.63 -60.72
N ALA A 331 132.91 -39.67 -60.69
CA ALA A 331 133.22 -40.97 -61.29
C ALA A 331 133.37 -40.87 -62.82
N GLY A 332 132.52 -40.08 -63.49
CA GLY A 332 132.61 -39.84 -64.93
C GLY A 332 133.90 -39.10 -65.32
N VAL A 333 134.33 -38.12 -64.51
CA VAL A 333 135.61 -37.41 -64.70
C VAL A 333 136.79 -38.36 -64.53
N GLU A 334 136.81 -39.19 -63.49
CA GLU A 334 137.91 -40.13 -63.26
C GLU A 334 137.93 -41.26 -64.32
N ALA A 335 136.77 -41.69 -64.80
CA ALA A 335 136.65 -42.63 -65.92
C ALA A 335 137.20 -42.04 -67.23
N ALA A 336 136.95 -40.75 -67.51
CA ALA A 336 137.55 -40.07 -68.66
C ALA A 336 139.08 -39.94 -68.52
N ARG A 337 139.58 -39.76 -67.29
CA ARG A 337 141.01 -39.68 -66.97
C ARG A 337 141.74 -41.02 -67.18
N ALA A 338 141.06 -42.14 -66.96
CA ALA A 338 141.59 -43.49 -67.18
C ALA A 338 141.64 -43.94 -68.67
N GLY A 339 141.18 -43.10 -69.61
CA GLY A 339 141.28 -43.37 -71.05
C GLY A 339 140.49 -44.60 -71.51
N ASP A 340 141.08 -45.45 -72.35
CA ASP A 340 140.40 -46.61 -72.93
C ASP A 340 139.96 -47.66 -71.88
N ALA A 341 140.68 -47.77 -70.75
CA ALA A 341 140.33 -48.68 -69.66
C ALA A 341 139.08 -48.22 -68.87
N GLY A 342 138.73 -46.94 -68.96
CA GLY A 342 137.60 -46.32 -68.22
C GLY A 342 136.28 -46.26 -69.00
N LYS A 343 136.22 -46.64 -70.28
CA LYS A 343 135.02 -46.49 -71.13
C LYS A 343 133.76 -47.13 -70.55
N GLY A 344 133.87 -48.33 -69.97
CA GLY A 344 132.74 -49.01 -69.32
C GLY A 344 132.25 -48.28 -68.07
N PHE A 345 133.18 -47.76 -67.26
CA PHE A 345 132.85 -46.94 -66.08
C PHE A 345 132.21 -45.61 -66.45
N ALA A 346 132.63 -44.97 -67.55
CA ALA A 346 132.05 -43.72 -68.02
C ALA A 346 130.58 -43.88 -68.41
N VAL A 347 130.20 -45.00 -69.04
CA VAL A 347 128.79 -45.29 -69.38
C VAL A 347 127.96 -45.48 -68.11
N VAL A 348 128.45 -46.27 -67.14
CA VAL A 348 127.76 -46.47 -65.86
C VAL A 348 127.61 -45.13 -65.10
N ALA A 349 128.66 -44.30 -65.07
CA ALA A 349 128.62 -42.99 -64.44
C ALA A 349 127.58 -42.06 -65.10
N SER A 350 127.48 -42.07 -66.44
CA SER A 350 126.44 -41.33 -67.16
C SER A 350 125.03 -41.81 -66.84
N GLU A 351 124.81 -43.13 -66.76
CA GLU A 351 123.50 -43.70 -66.45
C GLU A 351 123.07 -43.42 -65.01
N VAL A 352 124.00 -43.54 -64.04
CA VAL A 352 123.76 -43.16 -62.64
C VAL A 352 123.45 -41.67 -62.52
N ARG A 353 124.12 -40.82 -63.31
CA ARG A 353 123.85 -39.38 -63.35
C ARG A 353 122.45 -39.08 -63.89
N ALA A 354 122.06 -39.71 -65.00
CA ALA A 354 120.72 -39.57 -65.59
C ALA A 354 119.63 -40.05 -64.61
N LEU A 355 119.86 -41.16 -63.90
CA LEU A 355 118.96 -41.66 -62.85
C LEU A 355 118.86 -40.67 -61.69
N ALA A 356 119.98 -40.10 -61.24
CA ALA A 356 120.00 -39.11 -60.17
C ALA A 356 119.22 -37.83 -60.55
N GLN A 357 119.36 -37.34 -61.80
CA GLN A 357 118.58 -36.22 -62.31
C GLN A 357 117.08 -36.53 -62.37
N ARG A 358 116.69 -37.72 -62.86
CA ARG A 358 115.29 -38.18 -62.85
C ARG A 358 114.72 -38.28 -61.45
N SER A 359 115.50 -38.76 -60.49
CA SER A 359 115.09 -38.82 -59.07
C SER A 359 114.88 -37.43 -58.47
N ALA A 360 115.75 -36.46 -58.78
CA ALA A 360 115.59 -35.08 -58.32
C ALA A 360 114.34 -34.41 -58.92
N GLU A 361 114.06 -34.63 -60.21
CA GLU A 361 112.86 -34.13 -60.87
C GLU A 361 111.59 -34.74 -60.26
N ALA A 362 111.56 -36.06 -60.06
CA ALA A 362 110.45 -36.74 -59.37
C ALA A 362 110.28 -36.25 -57.93
N ALA A 363 111.36 -36.02 -57.19
CA ALA A 363 111.30 -35.47 -55.84
C ALA A 363 110.71 -34.05 -55.83
N LYS A 364 111.04 -33.21 -56.82
CA LYS A 364 110.48 -31.87 -56.98
C LYS A 364 108.96 -31.92 -57.26
N ASP A 365 108.51 -32.81 -58.14
CA ASP A 365 107.09 -32.99 -58.44
C ASP A 365 106.30 -33.47 -57.22
N ILE A 366 106.83 -34.46 -56.50
CA ILE A 366 106.22 -34.93 -55.23
C ILE A 366 106.17 -33.78 -54.22
N ARG A 367 107.24 -32.99 -54.08
CA ARG A 367 107.26 -31.83 -53.17
C ARG A 367 106.15 -30.82 -53.53
N SER A 368 105.92 -30.57 -54.82
CA SER A 368 104.84 -29.68 -55.26
C SER A 368 103.45 -30.23 -54.91
N LEU A 369 103.21 -31.52 -55.13
CA LEU A 369 101.95 -32.18 -54.77
C LEU A 369 101.70 -32.19 -53.26
N ILE A 370 102.74 -32.46 -52.46
CA ILE A 370 102.68 -32.41 -51.00
C ILE A 370 102.37 -31.00 -50.50
N SER A 371 103.00 -29.97 -51.09
CA SER A 371 102.73 -28.57 -50.75
C SER A 371 101.27 -28.20 -51.03
N ALA A 372 100.77 -28.54 -52.21
CA ALA A 372 99.38 -28.31 -52.58
C ALA A 372 98.40 -29.04 -51.63
N SER A 373 98.73 -30.28 -51.28
CA SER A 373 97.95 -31.09 -50.33
C SER A 373 97.95 -30.47 -48.93
N SER A 374 99.11 -29.96 -48.48
CA SER A 374 99.24 -29.28 -47.18
C SER A 374 98.37 -28.02 -47.11
N ASP A 375 98.32 -27.22 -48.19
CA ASP A 375 97.49 -26.02 -48.24
C ASP A 375 95.99 -26.38 -48.27
N GLN A 376 95.60 -27.43 -48.99
CA GLN A 376 94.22 -27.95 -48.96
C GLN A 376 93.82 -28.43 -47.56
N VAL A 377 94.71 -29.15 -46.85
CA VAL A 377 94.44 -29.62 -45.49
C VAL A 377 94.32 -28.45 -44.52
N LYS A 378 95.19 -27.43 -44.61
CA LYS A 378 95.07 -26.20 -43.79
C LYS A 378 93.72 -25.52 -43.99
N HIS A 379 93.29 -25.39 -45.24
CA HIS A 379 91.97 -24.82 -45.54
C HIS A 379 90.84 -25.69 -44.96
N GLY A 380 90.97 -27.02 -45.05
CA GLY A 380 90.04 -27.97 -44.43
C GLY A 380 89.95 -27.81 -42.91
N VAL A 381 91.08 -27.64 -42.22
CA VAL A 381 91.12 -27.38 -40.76
C VAL A 381 90.33 -26.11 -40.42
N VAL A 382 90.55 -25.01 -41.13
CA VAL A 382 89.84 -23.73 -40.91
C VAL A 382 88.33 -23.89 -41.11
N LEU A 383 87.89 -24.65 -42.13
CA LEU A 383 86.47 -24.91 -42.37
C LEU A 383 85.85 -25.75 -41.25
N VAL A 384 86.54 -26.78 -40.76
CA VAL A 384 86.07 -27.61 -39.63
C VAL A 384 85.97 -26.79 -38.35
N GLU A 385 86.97 -25.96 -38.06
CA GLU A 385 86.98 -25.05 -36.90
C GLU A 385 85.79 -24.06 -36.95
N SER A 386 85.59 -23.40 -38.09
CA SER A 386 84.47 -22.48 -38.29
C SER A 386 83.11 -23.17 -38.15
N THR A 387 82.98 -24.40 -38.64
CA THR A 387 81.78 -25.22 -38.48
C THR A 387 81.53 -25.56 -37.01
N SER A 388 82.58 -25.94 -36.28
CA SER A 388 82.53 -26.24 -34.84
C SER A 388 82.08 -25.03 -34.01
N GLN A 389 82.61 -23.84 -34.30
CA GLN A 389 82.18 -22.59 -33.66
C GLN A 389 80.71 -22.26 -33.94
N THR A 390 80.26 -22.47 -35.18
CA THR A 390 78.87 -22.23 -35.58
C THR A 390 77.91 -23.19 -34.85
N LEU A 391 78.26 -24.48 -34.76
CA LEU A 391 77.48 -25.47 -34.00
C LEU A 391 77.39 -25.10 -32.51
N SER A 392 78.47 -24.60 -31.92
CA SER A 392 78.46 -24.10 -30.53
C SER A 392 77.51 -22.91 -30.34
N GLY A 393 77.41 -22.03 -31.35
CA GLY A 393 76.40 -20.98 -31.41
C GLY A 393 74.97 -21.53 -31.45
N ILE A 394 74.73 -22.57 -32.25
CA ILE A 394 73.43 -23.25 -32.37
C ILE A 394 73.01 -23.87 -31.03
N VAL A 395 73.91 -24.54 -30.30
CA VAL A 395 73.60 -25.11 -28.96
C VAL A 395 73.10 -24.05 -27.98
N ARG A 396 73.71 -22.86 -27.98
CA ARG A 396 73.23 -21.74 -27.15
C ARG A 396 71.84 -21.28 -27.58
N LYS A 397 71.59 -21.12 -28.88
CA LYS A 397 70.27 -20.73 -29.40
C LYS A 397 69.18 -21.75 -29.12
N VAL A 398 69.48 -23.05 -29.20
CA VAL A 398 68.53 -24.10 -28.82
C VAL A 398 68.23 -24.06 -27.32
N SER A 399 69.23 -23.72 -26.48
CA SER A 399 69.00 -23.55 -25.03
C SER A 399 68.14 -22.32 -24.73
N GLU A 400 68.37 -21.18 -25.40
CA GLU A 400 67.49 -19.99 -25.29
C GLU A 400 66.04 -20.32 -25.70
N ILE A 401 65.85 -21.13 -26.76
CA ILE A 401 64.53 -21.58 -27.20
C ILE A 401 63.84 -22.44 -26.13
N ASP A 402 64.57 -23.36 -25.49
CA ASP A 402 64.02 -24.22 -24.43
C ASP A 402 63.57 -23.40 -23.20
N GLU A 403 64.33 -22.37 -22.82
CA GLU A 403 63.94 -21.44 -21.75
C GLU A 403 62.64 -20.69 -22.07
N VAL A 404 62.49 -20.20 -23.31
CA VAL A 404 61.25 -19.52 -23.75
C VAL A 404 60.07 -20.49 -23.74
N ILE A 405 60.26 -21.73 -24.18
CA ILE A 405 59.20 -22.74 -24.17
C ILE A 405 58.80 -23.09 -22.74
N ALA A 406 59.75 -23.20 -21.81
CA ALA A 406 59.47 -23.42 -20.40
C ALA A 406 58.64 -22.26 -19.79
N ALA A 407 58.96 -21.01 -20.16
CA ALA A 407 58.17 -19.85 -19.76
C ALA A 407 56.74 -19.90 -20.31
N ILE A 408 56.55 -20.28 -21.58
CA ILE A 408 55.22 -20.47 -22.19
C ILE A 408 54.42 -21.55 -21.44
N ALA A 409 55.04 -22.69 -21.14
CA ALA A 409 54.38 -23.78 -20.41
C ALA A 409 53.95 -23.37 -18.99
N ASN A 410 54.78 -22.58 -18.30
CA ASN A 410 54.44 -22.03 -16.99
C ASN A 410 53.27 -21.04 -17.09
N SER A 411 53.33 -20.11 -18.05
CA SER A 411 52.25 -19.14 -18.28
C SER A 411 50.93 -19.81 -18.66
N ALA A 412 50.96 -20.87 -19.48
CA ALA A 412 49.77 -21.65 -19.81
C ALA A 412 49.18 -22.35 -18.57
N ARG A 413 50.01 -22.84 -17.64
CA ARG A 413 49.53 -23.42 -16.37
C ARG A 413 48.89 -22.37 -15.47
N GLU A 414 49.46 -21.17 -15.37
CA GLU A 414 48.86 -20.06 -14.62
C GLU A 414 47.53 -19.61 -15.24
N GLN A 415 47.47 -19.49 -16.58
CA GLN A 415 46.23 -19.18 -17.29
C GLN A 415 45.16 -20.24 -17.06
N ALA A 416 45.51 -21.53 -17.06
CA ALA A 416 44.56 -22.61 -16.78
C ALA A 416 43.97 -22.49 -15.37
N SER A 417 44.80 -22.17 -14.36
CA SER A 417 44.33 -21.89 -13.01
C SER A 417 43.39 -20.69 -12.96
N GLY A 418 43.76 -19.57 -13.61
CA GLY A 418 42.90 -18.38 -13.66
C GLY A 418 41.57 -18.62 -14.36
N ILE A 419 41.56 -19.44 -15.42
CA ILE A 419 40.31 -19.84 -16.09
C ILE A 419 39.43 -20.71 -15.18
N GLN A 420 40.02 -21.54 -14.31
CA GLN A 420 39.26 -22.31 -13.32
C GLN A 420 38.53 -21.39 -12.33
N ASP A 421 39.22 -20.38 -11.79
CA ASP A 421 38.60 -19.40 -10.88
C ASP A 421 37.47 -18.60 -11.56
N ILE A 422 37.65 -18.27 -12.85
CA ILE A 422 36.60 -17.62 -13.65
C ILE A 422 35.40 -18.56 -13.85
N ASN A 423 35.62 -19.85 -14.12
CA ASN A 423 34.54 -20.83 -14.24
C ASN A 423 33.72 -20.95 -12.94
N GLU A 424 34.38 -20.94 -11.78
CA GLU A 424 33.68 -20.94 -10.48
C GLU A 424 32.82 -19.67 -10.29
N SER A 425 33.36 -18.51 -10.68
CA SER A 425 32.64 -17.23 -10.65
C SER A 425 31.42 -17.23 -11.58
N VAL A 426 31.56 -17.76 -12.81
CA VAL A 426 30.45 -17.91 -13.76
C VAL A 426 29.38 -18.86 -13.22
N ALA A 427 29.77 -19.97 -12.59
CA ALA A 427 28.82 -20.88 -11.95
C ALA A 427 28.06 -20.22 -10.78
N GLN A 428 28.70 -19.32 -10.04
CA GLN A 428 28.02 -18.53 -9.02
C GLN A 428 27.05 -17.51 -9.63
N MET A 429 27.43 -16.84 -10.72
CA MET A 429 26.55 -15.92 -11.44
C MET A 429 25.34 -16.63 -12.04
N ASP A 430 25.51 -17.85 -12.55
CA ASP A 430 24.42 -18.68 -13.05
C ASP A 430 23.40 -19.01 -11.94
N ARG A 431 23.86 -19.45 -10.77
CA ARG A 431 22.99 -19.66 -9.60
C ARG A 431 22.22 -18.40 -9.21
N ALA A 432 22.89 -17.26 -9.12
CA ALA A 432 22.24 -15.98 -8.80
C ALA A 432 21.23 -15.56 -9.88
N THR A 433 21.50 -15.88 -11.14
CA THR A 433 20.58 -15.62 -12.27
C THR A 433 19.33 -16.49 -12.15
N GLN A 434 19.47 -17.76 -11.77
CA GLN A 434 18.34 -18.66 -11.51
C GLN A 434 17.52 -18.23 -10.28
N GLU A 435 18.18 -17.79 -9.20
CA GLU A 435 17.50 -17.23 -8.03
C GLU A 435 16.72 -15.96 -8.39
N ASN A 436 17.29 -15.08 -9.22
CA ASN A 436 16.57 -13.90 -9.72
C ASN A 436 15.35 -14.29 -10.55
N ALA A 437 15.44 -15.31 -11.41
CA ALA A 437 14.30 -15.79 -12.19
C ALA A 437 13.18 -16.31 -11.27
N ALA A 438 13.52 -17.09 -10.25
CA ALA A 438 12.55 -17.56 -9.25
C ALA A 438 11.92 -16.39 -8.46
N MET A 439 12.71 -15.40 -8.05
CA MET A 439 12.21 -14.21 -7.37
C MET A 439 11.27 -13.38 -8.24
N VAL A 440 11.54 -13.29 -9.55
CA VAL A 440 10.66 -12.62 -10.52
C VAL A 440 9.33 -13.34 -10.64
N GLU A 441 9.32 -14.66 -10.72
CA GLU A 441 8.09 -15.45 -10.76
C GLU A 441 7.27 -15.27 -9.47
N GLU A 442 7.91 -15.35 -8.31
CA GLU A 442 7.26 -15.14 -7.01
C GLU A 442 6.69 -13.71 -6.89
N SER A 443 7.47 -12.69 -7.28
CA SER A 443 7.05 -11.29 -7.24
C SER A 443 5.87 -11.03 -8.19
N THR A 444 5.87 -11.65 -9.36
CA THR A 444 4.77 -11.56 -10.34
C THR A 444 3.49 -12.21 -9.79
N ALA A 445 3.61 -13.37 -9.14
CA ALA A 445 2.49 -14.05 -8.50
C ALA A 445 1.93 -13.26 -7.30
N ALA A 446 2.80 -12.69 -6.47
CA ALA A 446 2.43 -11.83 -5.36
C ALA A 446 1.71 -10.57 -5.84
N THR A 447 2.25 -9.90 -6.86
CA THR A 447 1.67 -8.70 -7.48
C THR A 447 0.28 -9.00 -8.07
N THR A 448 0.11 -10.14 -8.74
CA THR A 448 -1.18 -10.58 -9.27
C THR A 448 -2.21 -10.79 -8.15
N THR A 449 -1.78 -11.41 -7.05
CA THR A 449 -2.62 -11.62 -5.86
C THR A 449 -3.01 -10.28 -5.22
N MET A 450 -2.05 -9.36 -5.06
CA MET A 450 -2.29 -8.01 -4.53
C MET A 450 -3.24 -7.20 -5.41
N ARG A 451 -3.09 -7.29 -6.74
CA ARG A 451 -4.01 -6.64 -7.70
C ARG A 451 -5.44 -7.16 -7.53
N SER A 452 -5.61 -8.47 -7.37
CA SER A 452 -6.92 -9.10 -7.11
C SER A 452 -7.50 -8.65 -5.76
N LYS A 453 -6.70 -8.64 -4.69
CA LYS A 453 -7.14 -8.22 -3.34
C LYS A 453 -7.49 -6.73 -3.27
N SER A 454 -6.70 -5.88 -3.93
CA SER A 454 -6.99 -4.45 -4.05
C SER A 454 -8.31 -4.21 -4.78
N ARG A 455 -8.57 -4.95 -5.86
CA ARG A 455 -9.86 -4.89 -6.56
C ARG A 455 -11.03 -5.33 -5.67
N GLN A 456 -10.88 -6.46 -4.96
CA GLN A 456 -11.90 -6.93 -4.00
C GLN A 456 -12.20 -5.89 -2.92
N LEU A 457 -11.17 -5.22 -2.38
CA LEU A 457 -11.35 -4.13 -1.40
C LEU A 457 -12.03 -2.91 -2.02
N SER A 458 -11.66 -2.54 -3.25
CA SER A 458 -12.30 -1.44 -3.97
C SER A 458 -13.78 -1.72 -4.21
N ASP A 459 -14.14 -2.95 -4.58
CA ASP A 459 -15.53 -3.36 -4.80
C ASP A 459 -16.32 -3.31 -3.48
N LEU A 460 -15.77 -3.85 -2.39
CA LEU A 460 -16.39 -3.82 -1.05
C LEU A 460 -16.62 -2.41 -0.51
N VAL A 461 -15.70 -1.48 -0.80
CA VAL A 461 -15.83 -0.09 -0.36
C VAL A 461 -16.75 0.70 -1.29
N GLY A 462 -16.81 0.34 -2.57
CA GLY A 462 -17.71 0.93 -3.56
C GLY A 462 -19.20 0.69 -3.28
N ASP A 463 -19.54 -0.29 -2.45
CA ASP A 463 -20.90 -0.51 -1.95
C ASP A 463 -21.36 0.61 -0.99
N PHE A 464 -20.43 1.39 -0.41
CA PHE A 464 -20.74 2.49 0.49
C PHE A 464 -20.77 3.83 -0.25
N ARG A 465 -21.81 4.64 -0.01
CA ARG A 465 -21.89 6.02 -0.51
C ARG A 465 -21.25 6.98 0.47
N LEU A 466 -20.12 7.56 0.08
CA LEU A 466 -19.33 8.48 0.89
C LEU A 466 -19.67 9.94 0.58
N THR A 467 -19.28 10.86 1.46
CA THR A 467 -19.53 12.30 1.25
C THR A 467 -18.71 12.87 0.09
N ASP A 468 -17.51 12.34 -0.15
CA ASP A 468 -16.57 12.87 -1.17
C ASP A 468 -16.91 12.42 -2.61
N ASP A 469 -17.74 11.38 -2.78
CA ASP A 469 -18.26 10.94 -4.09
C ASP A 469 -19.04 12.05 -4.83
N ARG A 470 -19.50 13.09 -4.12
CA ARG A 470 -20.20 14.23 -4.72
C ARG A 470 -19.28 15.32 -5.27
N ARG A 471 -17.95 15.24 -5.06
CA ARG A 471 -17.02 16.28 -5.56
C ARG A 471 -16.50 16.03 -6.97
N GLU A 472 -16.60 14.81 -7.50
CA GLU A 472 -16.17 14.50 -8.89
C GLU A 472 -17.27 14.69 -9.96
N GLU A 473 -18.52 14.99 -9.57
CA GLU A 473 -19.60 15.31 -10.54
C GLU A 473 -19.50 16.74 -11.12
N TYR A 474 -18.32 17.37 -11.08
CA TYR A 474 -18.05 18.71 -11.62
C TYR A 474 -16.87 18.75 -12.62
N LEU A 475 -16.67 17.68 -13.40
CA LEU A 475 -15.90 17.77 -14.65
C LEU A 475 -16.84 17.88 -15.85
N PRO A 476 -16.66 18.89 -16.73
CA PRO A 476 -17.57 19.12 -17.85
C PRO A 476 -17.47 17.95 -18.83
N ARG A 477 -18.62 17.33 -19.14
CA ARG A 477 -18.75 16.46 -20.32
C ARG A 477 -18.36 17.25 -21.55
N THR A 478 -17.20 16.95 -22.13
CA THR A 478 -16.82 17.39 -23.47
C THR A 478 -17.93 17.00 -24.47
N PRO A 479 -18.29 17.87 -25.42
CA PRO A 479 -19.39 17.62 -26.33
C PRO A 479 -19.02 16.48 -27.28
N ARG A 480 -19.95 15.53 -27.40
CA ARG A 480 -19.94 14.51 -28.44
C ARG A 480 -19.98 15.20 -29.80
N ARG A 481 -18.87 15.15 -30.55
CA ARG A 481 -18.83 15.57 -31.96
C ARG A 481 -19.86 14.73 -32.73
N ALA A 482 -20.79 15.42 -33.37
CA ALA A 482 -21.60 14.89 -34.45
C ALA A 482 -20.88 15.17 -35.79
N ALA A 483 -21.02 14.22 -36.72
CA ALA A 483 -20.49 14.15 -38.09
C ALA A 483 -19.00 13.82 -38.22
#